data_AF-A0A7K2Y148-F1
#
_entry.id   AF-A0A7K2Y148-F1
#
_cell.length_a   1.000
_cell.length_b   1.000
_cell.length_c   1.000
_cell.angle_alpha   90.00
_cell.angle_beta   90.00
_cell.angle_gamma   90.00
#
_symmetry.space_group_name_H-M   'P 1'
#
loop_
_entity.id
_entity.type
_entity.pdbx_description
1 polymer ?
#
loop_
_entity_poly.entity_id
_entity_poly.type
_entity_poly.pdbx_seq_one_letter_code
_entity_poly.pdbx_strand_id
1 'polypeptide(L)'
;MSFEEEWGRHKQAAGSADPSPQMRLNQLPADQGGSAAPGAGAGYGVLAIAPPEKKKAANTIENVLQPGTTKAADAADEPTKNAVKAFSGWATAAGLSKAHTHWDDQVKRLMGRLNSEKTGLRGASNLLSGTDQLTGSGFQPLQSKVTGV
;
A
#
# COMPACT_ATOMS: atom_id res chain seq x y z
N MET A 1 -31.20 18.68 -50.15
CA MET A 1 -31.66 17.52 -49.38
C MET A 1 -31.91 18.02 -47.97
N SER A 2 -33.11 17.82 -47.46
CA SER A 2 -33.51 18.36 -46.15
C SER A 2 -33.08 17.42 -45.02
N PHE A 3 -32.77 17.97 -43.84
CA PHE A 3 -32.47 17.21 -42.63
C PHE A 3 -33.56 16.17 -42.31
N GLU A 4 -34.83 16.52 -42.55
CA GLU A 4 -35.97 15.62 -42.36
C GLU A 4 -35.94 14.41 -43.29
N GLU A 5 -35.37 14.58 -44.47
CA GLU A 5 -35.20 13.56 -45.51
C GLU A 5 -34.10 12.56 -45.12
N GLU A 6 -32.99 13.06 -44.56
CA GLU A 6 -31.91 12.22 -44.01
C GLU A 6 -32.36 11.48 -42.75
N TRP A 7 -33.08 12.16 -41.86
CA TRP A 7 -33.61 11.56 -40.63
C TRP A 7 -34.67 10.48 -40.91
N GLY A 8 -35.49 10.68 -41.95
CA GLY A 8 -36.45 9.68 -42.42
C GLY A 8 -35.78 8.39 -42.89
N ARG A 9 -34.67 8.48 -43.63
CA ARG A 9 -33.91 7.31 -44.10
C ARG A 9 -33.30 6.52 -42.95
N HIS A 10 -32.76 7.20 -41.94
CA HIS A 10 -32.21 6.53 -40.75
C HIS A 10 -33.27 5.77 -39.95
N LYS A 11 -34.49 6.28 -39.84
CA LYS A 11 -35.59 5.55 -39.19
C LYS A 11 -36.10 4.36 -40.00
N GLN A 12 -36.16 4.49 -41.33
CA GLN A 12 -36.58 3.38 -42.19
C GLN A 12 -35.56 2.24 -42.20
N ALA A 13 -34.26 2.56 -42.18
CA ALA A 13 -33.18 1.57 -42.02
C ALA A 13 -33.21 0.85 -40.64
N ALA A 14 -33.75 1.50 -39.60
CA ALA A 14 -33.93 0.89 -38.29
C ALA A 14 -35.19 0.01 -38.19
N GLY A 15 -36.16 0.18 -39.11
CA GLY A 15 -37.45 -0.52 -39.11
C GLY A 15 -37.53 -1.75 -40.01
N SER A 16 -36.63 -1.89 -41.00
CA SER A 16 -36.53 -3.09 -41.84
C SER A 16 -35.54 -4.08 -41.26
N ALA A 17 -36.06 -5.18 -40.74
CA ALA A 17 -35.32 -6.26 -40.09
C ALA A 17 -34.17 -6.82 -40.93
N ASP A 18 -32.95 -6.47 -40.53
CA ASP A 18 -31.81 -7.37 -40.45
C ASP A 18 -31.50 -7.51 -38.95
N PRO A 19 -31.22 -8.70 -38.41
CA PRO A 19 -31.05 -8.87 -36.97
C PRO A 19 -29.88 -8.01 -36.53
N SER A 20 -30.18 -6.99 -35.74
CA SER A 20 -29.18 -6.15 -35.09
C SER A 20 -28.16 -7.08 -34.43
N PRO A 21 -26.85 -6.93 -34.66
CA PRO A 21 -25.87 -7.62 -33.86
C PRO A 21 -26.14 -7.16 -32.43
N GLN A 22 -26.81 -8.02 -31.66
CA GLN A 22 -27.05 -7.79 -30.26
C GLN A 22 -25.68 -7.47 -29.68
N MET A 23 -25.49 -6.25 -29.19
CA MET A 23 -24.32 -5.87 -28.41
C MET A 23 -24.36 -6.69 -27.12
N ARG A 24 -24.03 -7.97 -27.24
CA ARG A 24 -23.98 -8.94 -26.14
C ARG A 24 -22.69 -8.69 -25.39
N LEU A 25 -22.70 -7.61 -24.60
CA LEU A 25 -21.57 -7.19 -23.77
C LEU A 25 -21.20 -8.22 -22.67
N ASN A 26 -21.96 -9.30 -22.52
CA ASN A 26 -21.79 -10.32 -21.46
C ASN A 26 -21.73 -11.78 -21.97
N GLN A 27 -21.43 -12.04 -23.24
CA GLN A 27 -21.21 -13.42 -23.69
C GLN A 27 -19.74 -13.83 -23.61
N LEU A 28 -19.42 -14.70 -22.64
CA LEU A 28 -18.26 -15.57 -22.78
C LEU A 28 -18.51 -16.56 -23.94
N PRO A 29 -17.48 -16.89 -24.75
CA PRO A 29 -17.61 -17.88 -25.81
C PRO A 29 -18.05 -19.23 -25.24
N ALA A 30 -19.10 -19.81 -25.82
CA ALA A 30 -19.44 -21.21 -25.58
C ALA A 30 -18.45 -22.08 -26.37
N ASP A 31 -17.79 -22.98 -25.63
CA ASP A 31 -16.95 -24.07 -26.12
C ASP A 31 -15.69 -23.70 -26.92
N GLN A 32 -14.65 -23.26 -26.20
CA GLN A 32 -13.33 -23.86 -26.36
C GLN A 32 -12.48 -23.65 -25.09
N GLY A 33 -12.32 -24.71 -24.29
CA GLY A 33 -11.21 -24.93 -23.37
C GLY A 33 -10.83 -23.79 -22.42
N GLY A 34 -11.35 -23.84 -21.19
CA GLY A 34 -10.68 -23.30 -19.99
C GLY A 34 -10.11 -21.89 -20.11
N SER A 35 -10.94 -20.92 -20.50
CA SER A 35 -10.56 -19.51 -20.47
C SER A 35 -10.41 -19.10 -19.01
N ALA A 36 -9.17 -18.86 -18.61
CA ALA A 36 -8.79 -18.49 -17.26
C ALA A 36 -9.68 -17.36 -16.71
N ALA A 37 -9.99 -17.45 -15.43
CA ALA A 37 -10.78 -16.49 -14.68
C ALA A 37 -10.37 -15.03 -15.00
N PRO A 38 -11.30 -14.06 -14.88
CA PRO A 38 -10.94 -12.64 -14.95
C PRO A 38 -9.82 -12.38 -13.93
N GLY A 39 -8.60 -12.14 -14.42
CA GLY A 39 -7.38 -12.15 -13.61
C GLY A 39 -6.13 -12.69 -14.33
N ALA A 40 -6.27 -13.37 -15.46
CA ALA A 40 -5.15 -13.96 -16.21
C ALA A 40 -4.52 -13.04 -17.29
N GLY A 41 -4.57 -11.72 -17.09
CA GLY A 41 -3.85 -10.76 -17.92
C GLY A 41 -2.69 -10.17 -17.14
N ALA A 42 -1.46 -10.33 -17.65
CA ALA A 42 -0.19 -9.87 -17.08
C ALA A 42 -0.04 -8.31 -16.98
N GLY A 43 -1.14 -7.60 -16.73
CA GLY A 43 -1.20 -6.14 -16.60
C GLY A 43 -2.26 -5.64 -15.61
N TYR A 44 -3.10 -6.53 -15.04
CA TYR A 44 -4.05 -6.19 -13.97
C TYR A 44 -3.55 -6.77 -12.65
N GLY A 45 -2.56 -6.14 -12.02
CA GLY A 45 -1.97 -6.77 -10.82
C GLY A 45 -1.13 -5.88 -9.92
N VAL A 46 -0.89 -4.63 -10.30
CA VAL A 46 -0.24 -3.66 -9.41
C VAL A 46 -1.20 -2.51 -9.23
N LEU A 47 -2.11 -2.66 -8.27
CA LEU A 47 -2.55 -1.47 -7.55
C LEU A 47 -1.25 -0.81 -7.08
N ALA A 48 -1.06 0.49 -7.29
CA ALA A 48 0.14 1.25 -6.86
C ALA A 48 0.35 1.21 -5.32
N ILE A 49 -0.48 0.45 -4.63
CA ILE A 49 -0.42 0.07 -3.25
C ILE A 49 0.57 -1.10 -3.15
N ALA A 50 1.66 -0.86 -2.41
CA ALA A 50 2.74 -1.82 -2.20
C ALA A 50 2.75 -2.33 -0.73
N PRO A 51 1.72 -3.09 -0.25
CA PRO A 51 1.69 -3.57 1.14
C PRO A 51 2.90 -4.43 1.54
N PRO A 52 3.40 -5.37 0.70
CA PRO A 52 4.61 -6.14 1.02
C PRO A 52 5.82 -5.24 1.30
N GLU A 53 5.98 -4.18 0.51
CA GLU A 53 7.06 -3.20 0.62
C GLU A 53 6.92 -2.37 1.89
N LYS A 54 5.69 -1.96 2.25
CA LYS A 54 5.43 -1.27 3.53
C LYS A 54 5.75 -2.16 4.73
N LYS A 55 5.36 -3.44 4.67
CA LYS A 55 5.69 -4.43 5.71
C LYS A 55 7.20 -4.65 5.80
N LYS A 56 7.89 -4.76 4.65
CA LYS A 56 9.35 -4.89 4.59
C LYS A 56 10.03 -3.67 5.21
N ALA A 57 9.61 -2.45 4.88
CA ALA A 57 10.15 -1.23 5.45
C ALA A 57 9.93 -1.16 6.98
N ALA A 58 8.73 -1.51 7.46
CA ALA A 58 8.46 -1.58 8.89
C ALA A 58 9.38 -2.59 9.61
N ASN A 59 9.63 -3.75 8.99
CA ASN A 59 10.54 -4.75 9.53
C ASN A 59 12.00 -4.28 9.50
N THR A 60 12.42 -3.54 8.48
CA THR A 60 13.75 -2.91 8.46
C THR A 60 13.91 -1.90 9.60
N ILE A 61 12.88 -1.09 9.86
CA ILE A 61 12.89 -0.17 11.00
C ILE A 61 13.06 -0.95 12.31
N GLU A 62 12.26 -2.00 12.52
CA GLU A 62 12.27 -2.77 13.77
C GLU A 62 13.54 -3.57 14.01
N ASN A 63 14.03 -4.25 12.98
CA ASN A 63 15.07 -5.27 13.14
C ASN A 63 16.47 -4.74 12.86
N VAL A 64 16.59 -3.60 12.15
CA VAL A 64 17.89 -3.05 11.74
C VAL A 64 18.08 -1.65 12.31
N LEU A 65 17.17 -0.72 12.03
CA LEU A 65 17.38 0.69 12.37
C LEU A 65 17.23 0.96 13.87
N GLN A 66 16.19 0.43 14.52
CA GLN A 66 16.00 0.61 15.97
C GLN A 66 17.17 0.01 16.78
N PRO A 67 17.57 -1.25 16.58
CA PRO A 67 18.70 -1.83 17.33
C PRO A 67 20.03 -1.16 16.99
N GLY A 68 20.25 -0.83 15.72
CA GLY A 68 21.46 -0.12 15.29
C GLY A 68 21.58 1.28 15.89
N THR A 69 20.46 2.01 15.98
CA THR A 69 20.41 3.33 16.60
C THR A 69 20.67 3.26 18.09
N THR A 70 20.04 2.31 18.80
CA THR A 70 20.31 2.08 20.23
C THR A 70 21.79 1.76 20.45
N LYS A 71 22.35 0.80 19.71
CA LYS A 71 23.76 0.42 19.84
C LYS A 71 24.71 1.61 19.59
N ALA A 72 24.43 2.43 18.57
CA ALA A 72 25.25 3.59 18.26
C ALA A 72 25.13 4.68 19.33
N ALA A 73 23.95 4.87 19.91
CA ALA A 73 23.72 5.79 21.02
C ALA A 73 24.49 5.35 22.28
N ASP A 74 24.33 4.09 22.68
CA ASP A 74 24.95 3.53 23.88
C ASP A 74 26.49 3.55 23.81
N ALA A 75 27.07 3.50 22.60
CA ALA A 75 28.51 3.57 22.41
C ALA A 75 29.14 4.89 22.90
N ALA A 76 28.36 5.98 22.96
CA ALA A 76 28.84 7.28 23.41
C ALA A 76 28.78 7.45 24.94
N ASP A 77 27.96 6.66 25.65
CA ASP A 77 27.67 6.85 27.07
C ASP A 77 28.92 6.76 27.96
N GLU A 78 29.58 5.60 27.95
CA GLU A 78 30.67 5.32 28.88
C GLU A 78 31.90 6.21 28.62
N PRO A 79 32.36 6.42 27.38
CA PRO A 79 33.44 7.36 27.10
C PRO A 79 33.11 8.78 27.55
N THR A 80 31.87 9.22 27.33
CA THR A 80 31.44 10.57 27.71
C THR A 80 31.38 10.73 29.22
N LYS A 81 30.80 9.76 29.95
CA LYS A 81 30.79 9.75 31.43
C LYS A 81 32.21 9.79 32.00
N ASN A 82 33.14 9.04 31.41
CA ASN A 82 34.54 9.03 31.86
C ASN A 82 35.25 10.34 31.56
N ALA A 83 35.03 10.95 30.40
CA ALA A 83 35.56 12.29 30.09
C ALA A 83 34.97 13.36 31.02
N VAL A 84 33.68 13.34 31.34
CA VAL A 84 33.05 14.26 32.31
C VAL A 84 33.74 14.16 33.68
N LYS A 85 34.01 12.95 34.16
CA LYS A 85 34.73 12.74 35.43
C LYS A 85 36.17 13.27 35.36
N ALA A 86 36.88 13.00 34.26
CA ALA A 86 38.26 13.45 34.06
C ALA A 86 38.40 14.97 34.02
N PHE A 87 37.39 15.68 33.50
CA PHE A 87 37.36 17.15 33.45
C PHE A 87 36.65 17.79 34.67
N SER A 88 36.46 17.05 35.77
CA SER A 88 35.76 17.57 36.96
C SER A 88 36.39 18.87 37.47
N GLY A 89 35.55 19.86 37.77
CA GLY A 89 35.97 21.22 38.16
C GLY A 89 36.23 22.18 36.99
N TRP A 90 36.27 21.69 35.75
CA TRP A 90 36.45 22.52 34.55
C TRP A 90 35.10 22.78 33.87
N ALA A 91 34.98 23.93 33.21
CA ALA A 91 33.80 24.27 32.40
C ALA A 91 33.52 23.21 31.31
N THR A 92 34.56 22.53 30.82
CA THR A 92 34.47 21.45 29.84
C THR A 92 33.60 20.28 30.33
N ALA A 93 33.67 19.90 31.60
CA ALA A 93 32.82 18.83 32.14
C ALA A 93 31.33 19.20 32.08
N ALA A 94 31.00 20.44 32.44
CA ALA A 94 29.62 20.94 32.35
C ALA A 94 29.14 21.00 30.89
N GLY A 95 30.00 21.49 29.98
CA GLY A 95 29.70 21.52 28.55
C GLY A 95 29.47 20.12 27.96
N LEU A 96 30.33 19.17 28.30
CA LEU A 96 30.23 17.79 27.83
C LEU A 96 28.99 17.08 28.39
N SER A 97 28.68 17.26 29.68
CA SER A 97 27.46 16.72 30.28
C SER A 97 26.22 17.26 29.59
N LYS A 98 26.16 18.57 29.30
CA LYS A 98 25.04 19.18 28.58
C LYS A 98 24.91 18.67 27.14
N ALA A 99 26.04 18.52 26.43
CA ALA A 99 26.05 17.96 25.09
C ALA A 99 25.53 16.52 25.08
N HIS A 100 25.93 15.71 26.06
CA HIS A 100 25.48 14.33 26.20
C HIS A 100 23.97 14.24 26.48
N THR A 101 23.43 15.08 27.37
CA THR A 101 21.98 15.15 27.59
C THR A 101 21.22 15.50 26.32
N HIS A 102 21.73 16.45 25.52
CA HIS A 102 21.12 16.79 24.23
C HIS A 102 21.22 15.67 23.18
N TRP A 103 22.29 14.89 23.21
CA TRP A 103 22.42 13.69 22.41
C TRP A 103 21.35 12.67 22.78
N ASP A 104 21.18 12.37 24.06
CA ASP A 104 20.16 11.41 24.56
C ASP A 104 18.74 11.84 24.16
N ASP A 105 18.43 13.14 24.29
CA ASP A 105 17.16 13.70 23.85
C ASP A 105 16.92 13.51 22.34
N GLN A 106 17.96 13.72 21.52
CA GLN A 106 17.87 13.52 20.07
C GLN A 106 17.66 12.04 19.72
N VAL A 107 18.41 11.14 20.35
CA VAL A 107 18.24 9.69 20.19
C VAL A 107 16.82 9.27 20.57
N LYS A 108 16.31 9.76 21.71
CA LYS A 108 14.94 9.46 22.17
C LYS A 108 13.88 9.93 21.16
N ARG A 109 14.02 11.14 20.61
CA ARG A 109 13.12 11.66 19.57
C ARG A 109 13.18 10.82 18.29
N LEU A 110 14.38 10.45 17.86
CA LEU A 110 14.58 9.59 16.69
C LEU A 110 13.92 8.22 16.89
N MET A 111 14.14 7.58 18.04
CA MET A 111 13.52 6.29 18.37
C MET A 111 11.99 6.38 18.41
N GLY A 112 11.44 7.47 18.95
CA GLY A 112 10.01 7.76 18.90
C GLY A 112 9.49 7.84 17.46
N ARG A 113 10.16 8.61 16.60
CA ARG A 113 9.79 8.74 15.19
C ARG A 113 9.86 7.40 14.44
N LEU A 114 10.94 6.64 14.61
CA LEU A 114 11.08 5.30 14.02
C LEU A 114 9.93 4.39 14.46
N ASN A 115 9.54 4.42 15.73
CA ASN A 115 8.43 3.63 16.22
C ASN A 115 7.08 4.05 15.62
N SER A 116 6.83 5.36 15.51
CA SER A 116 5.64 5.89 14.85
C SER A 116 5.58 5.48 13.37
N GLU A 117 6.69 5.59 12.64
CA GLU A 117 6.77 5.22 11.22
C GLU A 117 6.57 3.71 11.01
N LYS A 118 7.21 2.86 11.82
CA LYS A 118 6.97 1.41 11.84
C LYS A 118 5.49 1.09 12.01
N THR A 119 4.85 1.74 12.99
CA THR A 119 3.43 1.52 13.32
C THR A 119 2.53 1.99 12.17
N GLY A 120 2.79 3.17 11.61
CA GLY A 120 2.05 3.71 10.47
C GLY A 120 2.18 2.84 9.22
N LEU A 121 3.38 2.34 8.90
CA LEU A 121 3.61 1.44 7.76
C LEU A 121 2.87 0.10 7.92
N ARG A 122 2.85 -0.47 9.13
CA ARG A 122 2.07 -1.68 9.43
C ARG A 122 0.58 -1.44 9.31
N GLY A 123 0.09 -0.34 9.89
CA GLY A 123 -1.32 0.05 9.81
C GLY A 123 -1.77 0.23 8.36
N ALA A 124 -0.98 0.95 7.55
CA ALA A 124 -1.26 1.14 6.13
C ALA A 124 -1.24 -0.18 5.35
N SER A 125 -0.27 -1.06 5.60
CA SER A 125 -0.24 -2.38 4.96
C SER A 125 -1.51 -3.17 5.26
N ASN A 126 -1.94 -3.22 6.53
CA ASN A 126 -3.10 -3.98 6.94
C ASN A 126 -4.41 -3.40 6.38
N LEU A 127 -4.55 -2.07 6.43
CA LEU A 127 -5.75 -1.39 5.92
C LEU A 127 -5.94 -1.69 4.44
N LEU A 128 -4.89 -1.48 3.65
CA LEU A 128 -4.97 -1.62 2.20
C LEU A 128 -5.23 -3.08 1.80
N SER A 129 -4.52 -4.04 2.41
CA SER A 129 -4.79 -5.46 2.16
C SER A 129 -6.21 -5.87 2.55
N GLY A 130 -6.76 -5.35 3.66
CA GLY A 130 -8.14 -5.60 4.07
C GLY A 130 -9.16 -4.99 3.11
N THR A 131 -8.93 -3.76 2.63
CA THR A 131 -9.77 -3.10 1.63
C THR A 131 -9.80 -3.89 0.32
N ASP A 132 -8.64 -4.36 -0.16
CA ASP A 132 -8.55 -5.15 -1.38
C ASP A 132 -9.31 -6.48 -1.24
N GLN A 133 -9.18 -7.17 -0.10
CA GLN A 133 -9.91 -8.41 0.18
C GLN A 133 -11.43 -8.18 0.19
N LEU A 134 -11.91 -7.17 0.91
CA LEU A 134 -13.34 -6.84 0.99
C LEU A 134 -13.91 -6.49 -0.39
N THR A 135 -13.16 -5.68 -1.15
CA THR A 135 -13.53 -5.29 -2.51
C THR A 135 -13.63 -6.52 -3.41
N GLY A 136 -12.62 -7.40 -3.37
CA GLY A 136 -12.62 -8.66 -4.11
C GLY A 136 -13.79 -9.59 -3.74
N SER A 137 -14.12 -9.72 -2.45
CA SER A 137 -15.28 -10.48 -1.98
C SER A 137 -16.60 -9.93 -2.51
N GLY A 138 -16.72 -8.62 -2.69
CA GLY A 138 -17.90 -7.98 -3.28
C GLY A 138 -18.14 -8.35 -4.74
N PHE A 139 -17.11 -8.80 -5.46
CA PHE A 139 -17.19 -9.27 -6.84
C PHE A 139 -17.37 -10.79 -6.96
N GLN A 140 -17.41 -11.53 -5.85
CA GLN A 140 -17.64 -12.98 -5.93
C GLN A 140 -19.05 -13.25 -6.47
N PRO A 141 -19.19 -14.11 -7.51
CA PRO A 141 -20.49 -14.40 -8.07
C PRO A 141 -21.38 -15.03 -7.00
N LEU A 142 -22.59 -14.49 -6.85
CA LEU A 142 -23.61 -15.08 -5.99
C LEU A 142 -23.83 -16.53 -6.47
N GLN A 143 -23.62 -17.50 -5.58
CA GLN A 143 -23.99 -18.88 -5.83
C GLN A 143 -25.50 -18.91 -6.09
N SER A 144 -25.87 -19.09 -7.37
CA SER A 144 -27.25 -19.27 -7.80
C SER A 144 -27.86 -20.45 -7.03
N LYS A 145 -28.91 -20.20 -6.26
CA LYS A 145 -29.74 -21.25 -5.64
C LYS A 145 -30.85 -21.76 -6.59
N VAL A 146 -30.69 -21.61 -7.91
CA VAL A 146 -31.60 -22.24 -8.85
C VAL A 146 -31.19 -23.70 -9.01
N THR A 147 -31.69 -24.54 -8.10
CA THR A 147 -31.76 -25.98 -8.31
C THR A 147 -33.09 -26.27 -8.98
N GLY A 148 -33.03 -26.70 -10.24
CA GLY A 148 -34.17 -27.27 -10.95
C GLY A 148 -34.78 -26.34 -12.00
N VAL A 149 -34.49 -26.64 -13.27
CA VAL A 149 -35.48 -26.99 -14.30
C VAL A 149 -34.91 -28.13 -15.12
#